data_AF-A0A3E0DZH0-F1
#
_entry.id   AF-A0A3E0DZH0-F1
#
_cell.length_a   1.000
_cell.length_b   1.000
_cell.length_c   1.000
_cell.angle_alpha   90.00
_cell.angle_beta   90.00
_cell.angle_gamma   90.00
#
_symmetry.space_group_name_H-M   'P 1'
#
loop_
_entity.id
_entity.type
_entity.pdbx_description
1 polymer ?
#
loop_
_entity_poly.entity_id
_entity_poly.type
_entity_poly.pdbx_seq_one_letter_code
_entity_poly.pdbx_strand_id
1 'polypeptide(L)'
;MKKYTILLFIIMQFISCNSSKSESNVDENCYIALKAVSDVFKVYDERNKCLSQLLNEVRTEKNIDTKNVEKIERLSKEINKQITLSLKSIKNKEIDNKDEEIFIVSSNYLSKVKELENEIPLLIKDVSDNNPSINLKLKKSISEYCTEVTQLGNLYHNAMNRYYKIHNMSDKKLDSIENAVEKN
;
A
#
# COMPACT_ATOMS: atom_id res chain seq x y z
N MET A 1 2.20 53.24 20.31
CA MET A 1 1.85 51.88 20.77
C MET A 1 0.86 51.13 19.87
N LYS A 2 -0.23 51.73 19.36
CA LYS A 2 -1.27 51.02 18.57
C LYS A 2 -0.82 50.37 17.23
N LYS A 3 0.19 50.92 16.53
CA LYS A 3 0.67 50.38 15.23
C LYS A 3 1.40 49.03 15.35
N TYR A 4 2.13 48.82 16.44
CA TYR A 4 2.86 47.56 16.67
C TYR A 4 1.91 46.42 17.05
N THR A 5 0.81 46.70 17.74
CA THR A 5 -0.20 45.70 18.14
C THR A 5 -0.94 45.13 16.93
N ILE A 6 -1.26 45.96 15.92
CA ILE A 6 -1.92 45.54 14.68
C ILE A 6 -0.98 44.66 13.84
N LEU A 7 0.30 45.05 13.72
CA LEU A 7 1.30 44.26 13.00
C LEU A 7 1.52 42.89 13.64
N LEU A 8 1.54 42.83 14.97
CA LEU A 8 1.68 41.57 15.73
C LEU A 8 0.46 40.65 15.51
N PHE A 9 -0.74 41.21 15.45
CA PHE A 9 -1.97 40.46 15.17
C PHE A 9 -1.98 39.88 13.75
N ILE A 10 -1.53 40.67 12.76
CA ILE A 10 -1.40 40.21 11.37
C ILE A 10 -0.38 39.07 11.27
N ILE A 11 0.79 39.20 11.92
CA ILE A 11 1.81 38.15 11.95
C ILE A 11 1.27 36.88 12.61
N MET A 12 0.54 36.99 13.73
CA MET A 12 -0.08 35.83 14.38
C MET A 12 -1.15 35.17 13.50
N GLN A 13 -1.97 35.93 12.78
CA GLN A 13 -2.94 35.37 11.85
C GLN A 13 -2.27 34.70 10.65
N PHE A 14 -1.19 35.27 10.12
CA PHE A 14 -0.39 34.62 9.06
C PHE A 14 0.25 33.32 9.55
N ILE A 15 0.80 33.30 10.77
CA ILE A 15 1.36 32.08 11.38
C ILE A 15 0.25 31.04 11.62
N SER A 16 -0.93 31.48 12.08
CA SER A 16 -2.10 30.60 12.30
C SER A 16 -2.66 30.02 11.00
N CYS A 17 -2.78 30.82 9.95
CA CYS A 17 -3.19 30.34 8.63
C CYS A 17 -2.16 29.38 8.04
N ASN A 18 -0.86 29.68 8.14
CA ASN A 18 0.19 28.80 7.63
C ASN A 18 0.31 27.48 8.42
N SER A 19 0.12 27.50 9.74
CA SER A 19 0.07 26.27 10.55
C SER A 19 -1.15 25.41 10.20
N SER A 20 -2.33 26.01 10.05
CA SER A 20 -3.53 25.26 9.62
C SER A 20 -3.39 24.63 8.22
N LYS A 21 -2.75 25.34 7.29
CA LYS A 21 -2.46 24.82 5.94
C LYS A 21 -1.40 23.72 5.96
N SER A 22 -0.37 23.86 6.79
CA SER A 22 0.65 22.84 7.00
C SER A 22 0.06 21.57 7.61
N GLU A 23 -0.79 21.69 8.64
CA GLU A 23 -1.46 20.53 9.24
C GLU A 23 -2.40 19.83 8.27
N SER A 24 -3.15 20.59 7.45
CA SER A 24 -4.01 20.03 6.41
C SER A 24 -3.24 19.22 5.37
N ASN A 25 -2.02 19.64 5.01
CA ASN A 25 -1.17 18.92 4.06
C ASN A 25 -0.62 17.61 4.66
N VAL A 26 -0.25 17.63 5.95
CA VAL A 26 0.21 16.43 6.66
C VAL A 26 -0.88 15.36 6.71
N ASP A 27 -2.10 15.76 7.07
CA ASP A 27 -3.24 14.84 7.14
C ASP A 27 -3.57 14.24 5.77
N GLU A 28 -3.57 15.08 4.72
CA GLU A 28 -3.82 14.65 3.36
C GLU A 28 -2.74 13.66 2.88
N ASN A 29 -1.46 13.95 3.15
CA ASN A 29 -0.35 13.08 2.76
C ASN A 29 -0.43 11.71 3.46
N CYS A 30 -0.72 11.71 4.76
CA CYS A 30 -0.95 10.50 5.55
C CYS A 30 -2.12 9.69 4.98
N TYR A 31 -3.27 10.33 4.75
CA TYR A 31 -4.45 9.70 4.18
C TYR A 31 -4.16 9.05 2.82
N ILE A 32 -3.44 9.76 1.93
CA ILE A 32 -3.15 9.26 0.58
C ILE A 32 -2.23 8.04 0.64
N ALA A 33 -1.18 8.06 1.45
CA ALA A 33 -0.26 6.94 1.58
C ALA A 33 -0.93 5.72 2.25
N LEU A 34 -1.75 5.93 3.29
CA LEU A 34 -2.52 4.86 3.93
C LEU A 34 -3.55 4.26 2.97
N LYS A 35 -4.32 5.11 2.30
CA LYS A 35 -5.34 4.68 1.34
C LYS A 35 -4.74 3.86 0.21
N ALA A 36 -3.65 4.36 -0.38
CA ALA A 36 -2.96 3.71 -1.49
C ALA A 36 -2.56 2.25 -1.17
N VAL A 37 -2.15 1.99 0.07
CA VAL A 37 -1.78 0.66 0.55
C VAL A 37 -3.01 -0.15 0.98
N SER A 38 -3.96 0.46 1.70
CA SER A 38 -5.18 -0.21 2.17
C SER A 38 -6.06 -0.73 1.04
N ASP A 39 -6.25 0.05 -0.03
CA ASP A 39 -7.06 -0.33 -1.20
C ASP A 39 -6.52 -1.62 -1.87
N VAL A 40 -5.20 -1.83 -1.80
CA VAL A 40 -4.53 -3.04 -2.29
C VAL A 40 -4.79 -4.22 -1.34
N PHE A 41 -4.70 -4.00 -0.03
CA PHE A 41 -4.91 -5.05 0.98
C PHE A 41 -6.35 -5.59 1.00
N LYS A 42 -7.36 -4.74 0.75
CA LYS A 42 -8.77 -5.18 0.70
C LYS A 42 -8.98 -6.31 -0.31
N VAL A 43 -8.36 -6.23 -1.48
CA VAL A 43 -8.45 -7.25 -2.54
C VAL A 43 -7.48 -8.41 -2.27
N TYR A 44 -6.31 -8.12 -1.68
CA TYR A 44 -5.29 -9.10 -1.31
C TYR A 44 -5.83 -10.17 -0.34
N ASP A 45 -6.59 -9.77 0.69
CA ASP A 45 -7.13 -10.70 1.67
C ASP A 45 -8.11 -11.72 1.06
N GLU A 46 -8.95 -11.28 0.13
CA GLU A 46 -9.83 -12.18 -0.62
C GLU A 46 -9.03 -13.15 -1.50
N ARG A 47 -7.97 -12.66 -2.15
CA ARG A 47 -7.08 -13.46 -3.00
C ARG A 47 -6.34 -14.52 -2.18
N ASN A 48 -5.88 -14.17 -0.97
CA ASN A 48 -5.15 -15.08 -0.09
C ASN A 48 -6.01 -16.21 0.49
N LYS A 49 -7.30 -15.96 0.73
CA LYS A 49 -8.25 -17.03 1.07
C LYS A 49 -8.30 -18.08 -0.04
N CYS A 50 -8.40 -17.63 -1.29
CA CYS A 50 -8.45 -18.50 -2.47
C CYS A 50 -7.15 -19.31 -2.63
N LEU A 51 -5.98 -18.66 -2.49
CA LEU A 51 -4.69 -19.37 -2.54
C LEU A 51 -4.50 -20.37 -1.41
N SER A 52 -4.93 -20.04 -0.19
CA SER A 52 -4.84 -20.96 0.94
C SER A 52 -5.68 -22.22 0.71
N GLN A 53 -6.85 -22.05 0.10
CA GLN A 53 -7.68 -23.17 -0.33
C GLN A 53 -6.98 -24.01 -1.41
N LEU A 54 -6.43 -23.38 -2.45
CA LEU A 54 -5.68 -24.08 -3.51
C LEU A 54 -4.51 -24.89 -2.94
N LEU A 55 -3.72 -24.29 -2.04
CA LEU A 55 -2.61 -24.97 -1.38
C LEU A 55 -3.08 -26.18 -0.56
N ASN A 56 -4.24 -26.09 0.08
CA ASN A 56 -4.82 -27.20 0.82
C ASN A 56 -5.31 -28.33 -0.11
N GLU A 57 -5.92 -27.99 -1.24
CA GLU A 57 -6.33 -28.96 -2.28
C GLU A 57 -5.12 -29.73 -2.80
N VAL A 58 -4.04 -29.02 -3.16
CA VAL A 58 -2.77 -29.63 -3.60
C VAL A 58 -2.17 -30.54 -2.52
N ARG A 59 -2.13 -30.09 -1.25
CA ARG A 59 -1.57 -30.87 -0.14
C ARG A 59 -2.36 -32.13 0.20
N THR A 60 -3.68 -32.10 -0.03
CA THR A 60 -4.59 -33.21 0.31
C THR A 60 -4.90 -34.09 -0.91
N GLU A 61 -4.21 -33.87 -2.04
CA GLU A 61 -4.41 -34.58 -3.30
C GLU A 61 -5.87 -34.55 -3.79
N LYS A 62 -6.60 -33.50 -3.40
CA LYS A 62 -7.98 -33.28 -3.88
C LYS A 62 -7.93 -32.68 -5.28
N ASN A 63 -9.01 -32.91 -6.03
CA ASN A 63 -9.20 -32.22 -7.31
C ASN A 63 -9.19 -30.71 -7.09
N ILE A 64 -8.36 -30.02 -7.87
CA ILE A 64 -8.24 -28.56 -7.84
C ILE A 64 -9.55 -27.93 -8.33
N ASP A 65 -10.10 -26.98 -7.56
CA ASP A 65 -11.26 -26.21 -8.00
C ASP A 65 -10.82 -25.15 -9.03
N THR A 66 -11.15 -25.39 -10.30
CA THR A 66 -10.83 -24.48 -11.40
C THR A 66 -11.47 -23.10 -11.25
N LYS A 67 -12.64 -23.00 -10.58
CA LYS A 67 -13.27 -21.71 -10.29
C LYS A 67 -12.46 -20.90 -9.30
N ASN A 68 -11.81 -21.57 -8.34
CA ASN A 68 -10.93 -20.93 -7.38
C ASN A 68 -9.67 -20.39 -8.07
N VAL A 69 -9.10 -21.14 -9.02
CA VAL A 69 -7.98 -20.70 -9.88
C VAL A 69 -8.36 -19.45 -10.69
N GLU A 70 -9.48 -19.48 -11.41
CA GLU A 70 -9.97 -18.33 -12.18
C GLU A 70 -10.21 -17.10 -11.28
N LYS A 71 -10.71 -17.32 -10.06
CA LYS A 71 -10.93 -16.27 -9.08
C LYS A 71 -9.60 -15.64 -8.62
N ILE A 72 -8.56 -16.45 -8.40
CA ILE A 72 -7.22 -15.93 -8.06
C ILE A 72 -6.69 -15.05 -9.19
N GLU A 73 -6.73 -15.51 -10.44
CA GLU A 73 -6.26 -14.72 -11.59
C GLU A 73 -6.99 -13.37 -11.71
N ARG A 74 -8.31 -13.39 -11.55
CA ARG A 74 -9.14 -12.18 -11.58
C ARG A 74 -8.76 -11.23 -10.44
N LEU A 75 -8.58 -11.74 -9.22
CA LEU A 75 -8.23 -10.93 -8.07
C LEU A 75 -6.80 -10.36 -8.19
N SER A 76 -5.82 -11.11 -8.69
CA SER A 76 -4.47 -10.56 -8.97
C SER A 76 -4.49 -9.46 -10.03
N LYS A 77 -5.35 -9.58 -11.07
CA LYS A 77 -5.56 -8.49 -12.04
C LYS A 77 -6.18 -7.25 -11.38
N GLU A 78 -7.17 -7.42 -10.51
CA GLU A 78 -7.78 -6.29 -9.79
C GLU A 78 -6.78 -5.65 -8.82
N ILE A 79 -5.97 -6.43 -8.10
CA ILE A 79 -4.86 -5.93 -7.25
C ILE A 79 -3.91 -5.08 -8.10
N ASN A 80 -3.45 -5.57 -9.24
CA ASN A 80 -2.56 -4.84 -10.14
C ASN A 80 -3.16 -3.52 -10.67
N LYS A 81 -4.48 -3.51 -10.91
CA LYS A 81 -5.21 -2.31 -11.29
C LYS A 81 -5.26 -1.31 -10.13
N GLN A 82 -5.58 -1.76 -8.91
CA GLN A 82 -5.57 -0.91 -7.71
C GLN A 82 -4.18 -0.34 -7.45
N ILE A 83 -3.14 -1.16 -7.50
CA ILE A 83 -1.74 -0.70 -7.36
C ILE A 83 -1.43 0.39 -8.39
N THR A 84 -1.85 0.23 -9.65
CA THR A 84 -1.60 1.22 -10.70
C THR A 84 -2.31 2.55 -10.41
N LEU A 85 -3.54 2.52 -9.87
CA LEU A 85 -4.27 3.72 -9.43
C LEU A 85 -3.58 4.38 -8.23
N SER A 86 -3.19 3.58 -7.23
CA SER A 86 -2.48 4.01 -6.03
C SER A 86 -1.14 4.67 -6.35
N LEU A 87 -0.33 4.04 -7.22
CA LEU A 87 0.95 4.61 -7.67
C LEU A 87 0.77 5.93 -8.41
N LYS A 88 -0.29 6.06 -9.23
CA LYS A 88 -0.61 7.34 -9.88
C LYS A 88 -0.97 8.42 -8.85
N SER A 89 -1.76 8.07 -7.82
CA SER A 89 -2.13 8.99 -6.74
C SER A 89 -0.91 9.46 -5.95
N ILE A 90 -0.03 8.53 -5.58
CA ILE A 90 1.23 8.82 -4.87
C ILE A 90 2.11 9.73 -5.72
N LYS A 91 2.33 9.39 -6.99
CA LYS A 91 3.19 10.17 -7.90
C LYS A 91 2.68 11.60 -8.10
N ASN A 92 1.36 11.78 -8.19
CA ASN A 92 0.78 13.12 -8.30
C ASN A 92 1.10 13.98 -7.06
N LYS A 93 1.06 13.39 -5.85
CA LYS A 93 1.38 14.12 -4.61
C LYS A 93 2.86 14.28 -4.33
N GLU A 94 3.69 13.35 -4.77
CA GLU A 94 5.15 13.47 -4.70
C GLU A 94 5.65 14.72 -5.47
N ILE A 95 4.99 15.09 -6.57
CA ILE A 95 5.28 16.32 -7.32
C ILE A 95 5.04 17.56 -6.45
N ASP A 96 3.97 17.55 -5.66
CA ASP A 96 3.56 18.66 -4.79
C ASP A 96 4.32 18.70 -3.46
N ASN A 97 4.82 17.55 -3.00
CA ASN A 97 5.49 17.35 -1.70
C ASN A 97 6.84 16.65 -1.90
N LYS A 98 7.73 17.31 -2.66
CA LYS A 98 9.05 16.76 -2.97
C LYS A 98 9.75 16.30 -1.69
N ASP A 99 10.37 15.12 -1.77
CA ASP A 99 11.24 14.51 -0.77
C ASP A 99 10.58 13.95 0.50
N GLU A 100 9.25 13.81 0.53
CA GLU A 100 8.59 13.10 1.63
C GLU A 100 8.83 11.58 1.54
N GLU A 101 9.63 11.06 2.49
CA GLU A 101 10.07 9.65 2.56
C GLU A 101 8.91 8.67 2.45
N ILE A 102 7.76 9.01 3.03
CA ILE A 102 6.53 8.19 3.02
C ILE A 102 6.06 7.85 1.61
N PHE A 103 6.12 8.79 0.66
CA PHE A 103 5.67 8.53 -0.72
C PHE A 103 6.65 7.64 -1.48
N ILE A 104 7.95 7.87 -1.28
CA ILE A 104 9.02 7.08 -1.90
C ILE A 104 8.92 5.62 -1.45
N VAL A 105 8.83 5.37 -0.14
CA VAL A 105 8.77 4.00 0.37
C VAL A 105 7.44 3.32 0.02
N SER A 106 6.31 4.06 0.02
CA SER A 106 5.01 3.52 -0.39
C SER A 106 5.03 3.10 -1.86
N SER A 107 5.62 3.92 -2.72
CA SER A 107 5.77 3.64 -4.14
C SER A 107 6.64 2.40 -4.39
N ASN A 108 7.79 2.30 -3.70
CA ASN A 108 8.69 1.15 -3.80
C ASN A 108 8.01 -0.15 -3.34
N TYR A 109 7.31 -0.09 -2.20
CA TYR A 109 6.56 -1.22 -1.67
C TYR A 109 5.49 -1.69 -2.67
N LEU A 110 4.61 -0.80 -3.12
CA LEU A 110 3.55 -1.13 -4.06
C LEU A 110 4.07 -1.63 -5.41
N SER A 111 5.18 -1.07 -5.90
CA SER A 111 5.81 -1.54 -7.14
C SER A 111 6.31 -2.99 -7.00
N LYS A 112 6.91 -3.35 -5.86
CA LYS A 112 7.35 -4.72 -5.61
C LYS A 112 6.19 -5.69 -5.43
N VAL A 113 5.10 -5.26 -4.77
CA VAL A 113 3.86 -6.05 -4.71
C VAL A 113 3.31 -6.31 -6.11
N LYS A 114 3.34 -5.31 -7.00
CA LYS A 114 2.92 -5.46 -8.40
C LYS A 114 3.73 -6.52 -9.13
N GLU A 115 5.05 -6.53 -8.95
CA GLU A 115 5.93 -7.54 -9.54
C GLU A 115 5.53 -8.95 -9.07
N LEU A 116 5.34 -9.15 -7.76
CA LEU A 116 4.89 -10.42 -7.20
C LEU A 116 3.53 -10.87 -7.78
N GLU A 117 2.57 -9.95 -7.90
CA GLU A 117 1.22 -10.23 -8.43
C GLU A 117 1.21 -10.60 -9.90
N ASN A 118 2.21 -10.17 -10.68
CA ASN A 118 2.36 -10.60 -12.07
C ASN A 118 2.89 -12.05 -12.17
N GLU A 119 3.64 -12.52 -11.17
CA GLU A 119 4.23 -13.86 -11.16
C GLU A 119 3.26 -14.94 -10.65
N ILE A 120 2.34 -14.58 -9.74
CA ILE A 120 1.39 -15.53 -9.12
C ILE A 120 0.56 -16.33 -10.15
N PRO A 121 -0.08 -15.70 -11.16
CA PRO A 121 -0.84 -16.44 -12.17
C PRO A 121 0.00 -17.44 -12.96
N LEU A 122 1.27 -17.11 -13.25
CA LEU A 122 2.18 -18.00 -13.98
C LEU A 122 2.45 -19.27 -13.16
N LEU A 123 2.72 -19.12 -11.86
CA LEU A 123 2.90 -20.27 -10.96
C LEU A 123 1.64 -21.15 -10.90
N ILE A 124 0.45 -20.56 -10.81
CA ILE A 124 -0.79 -21.33 -10.69
C ILE A 124 -1.03 -22.17 -11.94
N LYS A 125 -0.78 -21.60 -13.12
CA LYS A 125 -0.89 -22.33 -14.39
C LYS A 125 0.09 -23.51 -14.43
N ASP A 126 1.33 -23.30 -14.00
CA ASP A 126 2.34 -24.36 -14.05
C ASP A 126 2.11 -25.48 -13.01
N VAL A 127 1.50 -25.15 -11.86
CA VAL A 127 1.00 -26.15 -10.90
C VAL A 127 -0.14 -26.97 -11.51
N SER A 128 -1.01 -26.34 -12.30
CA SER A 128 -2.08 -27.05 -13.02
C SER A 128 -1.54 -27.97 -14.13
N ASP A 129 -0.47 -27.56 -14.80
CA ASP A 129 0.11 -28.27 -15.96
C ASP A 129 1.17 -29.33 -15.58
N ASN A 130 1.47 -29.52 -14.29
CA ASN A 130 2.40 -30.52 -13.75
C ASN A 130 3.84 -30.49 -14.34
N ASN A 131 4.41 -29.31 -14.60
CA ASN A 131 5.77 -29.18 -15.17
C ASN A 131 6.88 -28.98 -14.09
N PRO A 132 7.69 -29.99 -13.72
CA PRO A 132 8.53 -29.94 -12.52
C PRO A 132 9.73 -28.99 -12.60
N SER A 133 10.30 -28.76 -13.78
CA SER A 133 11.51 -27.93 -13.94
C SER A 133 11.19 -26.44 -13.89
N ILE A 134 10.04 -26.03 -14.41
CA ILE A 134 9.55 -24.66 -14.37
C ILE A 134 9.08 -24.28 -12.96
N ASN A 135 8.44 -25.23 -12.26
CA ASN A 135 8.02 -25.09 -10.87
C ASN A 135 9.16 -24.67 -9.93
N LEU A 136 10.38 -25.21 -10.10
CA LEU A 136 11.53 -24.85 -9.27
C LEU A 136 11.98 -23.40 -9.45
N LYS A 137 12.04 -22.92 -10.70
CA LYS A 137 12.49 -21.55 -11.01
C LYS A 137 11.49 -20.50 -10.52
N LEU A 138 10.19 -20.73 -10.78
CA LEU A 138 9.14 -19.82 -10.32
C LEU A 138 8.97 -19.83 -8.80
N LYS A 139 9.08 -20.99 -8.16
CA LYS A 139 9.06 -21.08 -6.69
C LYS A 139 10.18 -20.26 -6.05
N LYS A 140 11.38 -20.30 -6.63
CA LYS A 140 12.51 -19.48 -6.17
C LYS A 140 12.22 -17.99 -6.34
N SER A 141 11.79 -17.58 -7.54
CA SER A 141 11.41 -16.20 -7.86
C SER A 141 10.36 -15.64 -6.88
N ILE A 142 9.27 -16.38 -6.65
CA ILE A 142 8.21 -15.99 -5.73
C ILE A 142 8.73 -15.92 -4.29
N SER A 143 9.60 -16.82 -3.86
CA SER A 143 10.21 -16.77 -2.53
C SER A 143 11.08 -15.51 -2.35
N GLU A 144 11.83 -15.12 -3.38
CA GLU A 144 12.63 -13.89 -3.39
C GLU A 144 11.72 -12.66 -3.32
N TYR A 145 10.69 -12.59 -4.18
CA TYR A 145 9.69 -11.52 -4.15
C TYR A 145 8.96 -11.41 -2.82
N CYS A 146 8.53 -12.52 -2.20
CA CYS A 146 7.89 -12.51 -0.89
C CYS A 146 8.80 -11.93 0.20
N THR A 147 10.10 -12.25 0.14
CA THR A 147 11.10 -11.72 1.07
C THR A 147 11.26 -10.22 0.89
N GLU A 148 11.41 -9.75 -0.35
CA GLU A 148 11.53 -8.33 -0.69
C GLU A 148 10.27 -7.54 -0.33
N VAL A 149 9.08 -8.05 -0.63
CA VAL A 149 7.80 -7.45 -0.24
C VAL A 149 7.72 -7.30 1.28
N THR A 150 8.14 -8.31 2.04
CA THR A 150 8.15 -8.25 3.52
C THR A 150 9.10 -7.18 4.02
N GLN A 151 10.31 -7.10 3.47
CA GLN A 151 11.29 -6.08 3.82
C GLN A 151 10.80 -4.67 3.51
N LEU A 152 10.26 -4.44 2.31
CA LEU A 152 9.70 -3.15 1.90
C LEU A 152 8.45 -2.78 2.71
N GLY A 153 7.63 -3.76 3.08
CA GLY A 153 6.49 -3.57 3.97
C GLY A 153 6.92 -3.05 5.34
N ASN A 154 8.00 -3.59 5.91
CA ASN A 154 8.56 -3.09 7.16
C ASN A 154 9.12 -1.66 7.02
N LEU A 155 9.79 -1.36 5.91
CA LEU A 155 10.27 -0.01 5.62
C LEU A 155 9.13 1.00 5.49
N TYR A 156 8.04 0.62 4.82
CA TYR A 156 6.82 1.42 4.74
C TYR A 156 6.24 1.72 6.13
N HIS A 157 6.03 0.69 6.97
CA HIS A 157 5.50 0.90 8.33
C HIS A 157 6.40 1.79 9.18
N ASN A 158 7.72 1.63 9.06
CA ASN A 158 8.68 2.45 9.78
C ASN A 158 8.65 3.92 9.33
N ALA A 159 8.60 4.18 8.03
CA ALA A 159 8.50 5.55 7.50
C ALA A 159 7.17 6.20 7.89
N MET A 160 6.07 5.46 7.83
CA MET A 160 4.75 5.92 8.26
C MET A 160 4.77 6.31 9.74
N ASN A 161 5.29 5.45 10.61
CA ASN A 161 5.45 5.74 12.04
C ASN A 161 6.37 6.95 12.30
N ARG A 162 7.43 7.12 11.49
CA ARG A 162 8.33 8.27 11.58
C ARG A 162 7.61 9.56 11.16
N TYR A 163 6.82 9.50 10.09
CA TYR A 163 6.00 10.60 9.59
C TYR A 163 5.07 11.12 10.68
N TYR A 164 4.36 10.22 11.37
CA TYR A 164 3.46 10.56 12.47
C TYR A 164 4.18 11.32 13.60
N LYS A 165 5.37 10.85 13.97
CA LYS A 165 6.18 11.44 15.05
C LYS A 165 6.73 12.80 14.66
N ILE A 166 7.27 12.95 13.45
CA ILE A 166 7.85 14.22 12.98
C ILE A 166 6.77 15.32 12.92
N HIS A 167 5.55 14.94 12.55
CA HIS A 167 4.44 15.88 12.43
C HIS A 167 3.54 15.96 13.68
N ASN A 168 3.93 15.34 14.80
CA ASN A 168 3.18 15.36 16.07
C ASN A 168 1.69 14.96 15.92
N MET A 169 1.40 13.96 15.09
CA MET A 169 0.03 13.48 14.92
C MET A 169 -0.42 12.75 16.19
N SER A 170 -1.53 13.21 16.79
CA SER A 170 -2.14 12.53 17.95
C SER A 170 -2.83 11.23 17.53
N ASP A 171 -2.87 10.24 18.42
CA ASP A 171 -3.55 8.95 18.21
C ASP A 171 -4.99 9.13 17.72
N LYS A 172 -5.78 10.01 18.35
CA LYS A 172 -7.16 10.31 17.92
C LYS A 172 -7.27 10.76 16.46
N LYS A 173 -6.23 11.46 15.97
CA LYS A 173 -6.19 11.97 14.59
C LYS A 173 -5.80 10.87 13.61
N LEU A 174 -4.84 10.01 13.99
CA LEU A 174 -4.50 8.79 13.26
C LEU A 174 -5.71 7.87 13.13
N ASP A 175 -6.40 7.58 14.25
CA ASP A 175 -7.62 6.79 14.26
C ASP A 175 -8.67 7.37 13.30
N SER A 176 -8.83 8.70 13.28
CA SER A 176 -9.79 9.35 12.39
C SER A 176 -9.43 9.16 10.91
N ILE A 177 -8.14 9.18 10.56
CA ILE A 177 -7.67 8.99 9.19
C ILE A 177 -7.81 7.52 8.79
N GLU A 178 -7.39 6.59 9.64
CA GLU A 178 -7.52 5.15 9.41
C GLU A 178 -8.99 4.75 9.21
N ASN A 179 -9.89 5.23 10.08
CA ASN A 179 -11.33 5.02 9.92
C ASN A 179 -11.88 5.60 8.60
N ALA A 180 -11.34 6.73 8.12
CA ALA A 180 -11.76 7.32 6.86
C ALA A 180 -11.28 6.50 5.65
N VAL A 181 -10.11 5.86 5.76
CA VAL A 181 -9.56 4.94 4.76
C VAL A 181 -10.36 3.63 4.70
N GLU A 182 -10.75 3.08 5.85
CA GLU A 182 -11.50 1.82 5.91
C GLU A 182 -12.92 1.93 5.34
N LYS A 183 -13.58 3.08 5.54
CA LYS A 183 -14.98 3.33 5.11
C LYS A 183 -15.17 3.61 3.62
N ASN A 184 -14.10 3.95 2.90
CA ASN A 184 -14.14 4.26 1.46
C ASN A 184 -13.63 3.10 0.61
#